data_AF-A0A7Z9SJ53-F1
#
_entry.id   AF-A0A7Z9SJ53-F1
#
_cell.length_a   1.000
_cell.length_b   1.000
_cell.length_c   1.000
_cell.angle_alpha   90.00
_cell.angle_beta   90.00
_cell.angle_gamma   90.00
#
_symmetry.space_group_name_H-M   'P 1'
#
loop_
_entity.id
_entity.type
_entity.pdbx_description
1 polymer ?
#
loop_
_entity_poly.entity_id
_entity_poly.type
_entity_poly.pdbx_seq_one_letter_code
_entity_poly.pdbx_strand_id
1 'polypeptide(L)'
;MALTRRDFIKILGAGSAAGLIGTGYANRHSLFGQENMYEVPKTGNARILHVTDVHGNLLPNYFREPNVNLGFGDTYAQLPHVVGNNLLKEIGVKPGSPEAYAFTYNNFEDLANKYGKTGGYGQVKTVLDSLRESAGGIQNTLTVDGGDTWQGSGTSLWTRGADMVEACNILGVDVMVGHWEFTYKEEEVLKNIGFFKGDFLGQNVRIMEDALMGDEYFAMTDKYDGNGLFDEDEGLPFKPYVIKNVGGHRIAVIGQAFPRTSNANPQKYFFPDWSFGLREDEMSELVADIRENEKPDAVILVSHNGMDVDIKMASRVVGIDAIFGGHTHDGMPKPIEVKNAGGVTVVTNAGCSGKYIGVMDLEIKDHKMVGYNYKMLPILTNFIKPDAAMVSFIDKMRNTKYDKNVVEARSSAMSNNKDRLGKTYDEILTEKLCTTEQTLYRRGNFMGTWDQVLVNSLREEHDADFAMSAGVRWGTSVLAGDTITMEDLMTNTSMTYGETYVSEMKGSQLLEVLEAIAENLFVQDPYLQSGGDMVRMGGLDYTIDPAAGLGERISNVKDDDGTPLDPNKSYKVAGWAQVGSIGNGRLMWDVAADYLRKQKHLNLTKVNHPTVKGVKNNPGIENYAGKLL
;
A
#
# COMPACT_ATOMS: atom_id res chain seq x y z
N MET A 1 66.30 30.45 30.22
CA MET A 1 65.32 30.38 31.32
C MET A 1 64.73 28.98 31.32
N ALA A 2 64.83 28.26 32.44
CA ALA A 2 64.37 26.87 32.54
C ALA A 2 62.84 26.83 32.73
N LEU A 3 62.15 26.06 31.88
CA LEU A 3 60.70 25.89 31.92
C LEU A 3 60.25 25.23 33.23
N THR A 4 59.22 25.80 33.87
CA THR A 4 58.70 25.27 35.13
C THR A 4 57.75 24.09 34.87
N ARG A 5 57.53 23.23 35.88
CA ARG A 5 56.56 22.11 35.80
C ARG A 5 55.13 22.56 35.41
N ARG A 6 54.78 23.83 35.66
CA ARG A 6 53.49 24.42 35.29
C ARG A 6 53.40 24.78 33.80
N ASP A 7 54.53 25.14 33.19
CA ASP A 7 54.62 25.40 31.74
C ASP A 7 54.60 24.09 30.94
N PHE A 8 55.19 23.02 31.50
CA PHE A 8 55.14 21.68 30.90
C PHE A 8 53.71 21.09 30.87
N ILE A 9 52.89 21.34 31.90
CA ILE A 9 51.48 20.90 31.94
C ILE A 9 50.61 21.71 30.96
N LYS A 10 50.91 22.99 30.73
CA LYS A 10 50.21 23.80 29.70
C LYS A 10 50.55 23.35 28.27
N ILE A 11 51.78 22.89 28.02
CA ILE A 11 52.18 22.35 26.71
C ILE A 11 51.53 20.98 26.46
N LEU A 12 51.36 20.13 27.49
CA LEU A 12 50.59 18.89 27.38
C LEU A 12 49.09 19.12 27.16
N GLY A 13 48.52 20.21 27.70
CA GLY A 13 47.13 20.62 27.47
C GLY A 13 46.86 21.31 26.12
N ALA A 14 47.88 21.85 25.46
CA ALA A 14 47.76 22.49 24.15
C ALA A 14 48.20 21.60 22.97
N GLY A 15 48.93 20.50 23.24
CA GLY A 15 49.43 19.56 22.23
C GLY A 15 48.59 18.28 22.04
N SER A 16 47.54 18.07 22.83
CA SER A 16 46.64 16.90 22.71
C SER A 16 45.41 17.17 21.82
N ALA A 17 45.32 18.35 21.19
CA ALA A 17 44.25 18.74 20.27
C ALA A 17 44.66 18.71 18.78
N ALA A 18 45.86 18.24 18.43
CA ALA A 18 46.32 18.13 17.05
C ALA A 18 47.10 16.83 16.83
N GLY A 19 46.48 15.84 16.19
CA GLY A 19 47.20 14.76 15.52
C GLY A 19 47.16 13.37 16.16
N LEU A 20 45.96 12.82 16.38
CA LEU A 20 45.73 11.39 16.16
C LEU A 20 44.71 11.26 15.02
N ILE A 21 45.24 11.27 13.80
CA ILE A 21 44.50 10.98 12.57
C ILE A 21 44.32 9.46 12.53
N GLY A 22 43.11 9.02 12.85
CA GLY A 22 42.59 7.68 12.64
C GLY A 22 41.11 7.81 12.34
N THR A 23 40.78 7.74 11.05
CA THR A 23 39.46 7.64 10.41
C THR A 23 38.30 7.33 11.36
N GLY A 24 37.53 8.36 11.66
CA GLY A 24 36.28 8.28 12.42
C GLY A 24 35.64 9.66 12.52
N TYR A 25 35.57 10.38 11.40
CA TYR A 25 34.71 11.56 11.29
C TYR A 25 33.28 11.06 11.49
N ALA A 26 32.81 11.13 12.73
CA ALA A 26 31.40 11.27 13.01
C ALA A 26 30.95 12.49 12.23
N ASN A 27 30.31 12.24 11.08
CA ASN A 27 29.49 13.19 10.36
C ASN A 27 28.40 13.67 11.32
N ARG A 28 28.73 14.64 12.16
CA ARG A 28 27.81 15.73 12.45
C ARG A 28 27.67 16.49 11.14
N HIS A 29 26.88 15.92 10.22
CA HIS A 29 26.21 16.73 9.23
C HIS A 29 25.36 17.70 10.03
N SER A 30 25.89 18.91 10.19
CA SER A 30 25.08 20.10 10.41
C SER A 30 24.12 20.21 9.23
N LEU A 31 22.90 19.68 9.42
CA LEU A 31 21.73 19.97 8.59
C LEU A 31 21.13 21.33 8.94
N PHE A 32 21.86 22.21 9.63
CA PHE A 32 21.44 23.59 9.94
C PHE A 32 21.49 24.55 8.73
N GLY A 33 21.44 24.01 7.51
CA GLY A 33 21.48 24.78 6.26
C GLY A 33 20.51 24.28 5.17
N GLN A 34 19.73 23.24 5.44
CA GLN A 34 18.54 22.86 4.66
C GLN A 34 17.35 23.01 5.60
N GLU A 35 16.27 23.64 5.13
CA GLU A 35 14.99 23.58 5.86
C GLU A 35 14.70 22.12 6.18
N ASN A 36 14.58 21.79 7.46
CA ASN A 36 14.22 20.45 7.88
C ASN A 36 12.76 20.22 7.44
N MET A 37 12.57 19.47 6.35
CA MET A 37 11.24 19.28 5.74
C MET A 37 10.20 18.65 6.68
N TYR A 38 10.64 18.06 7.79
CA TYR A 38 9.79 17.46 8.81
C TYR A 38 9.40 18.43 9.94
N GLU A 39 9.99 19.63 10.00
CA GLU A 39 9.54 20.71 10.88
C GLU A 39 8.33 21.43 10.26
N VAL A 40 7.15 20.89 10.54
CA VAL A 40 5.88 21.45 10.03
C VAL A 40 5.16 22.23 11.14
N PRO A 41 5.22 23.57 11.15
CA PRO A 41 4.49 24.36 12.13
C PRO A 41 2.99 24.11 11.98
N LYS A 42 2.26 24.12 13.10
CA LYS A 42 0.80 24.06 13.06
C LYS A 42 0.22 25.33 12.48
N THR A 43 -0.54 25.14 11.42
CA THR A 43 -1.50 26.07 10.85
C THR A 43 -2.90 25.59 11.23
N GLY A 44 -3.92 26.45 11.24
CA GLY A 44 -5.26 26.03 11.67
C GLY A 44 -5.35 25.60 13.15
N ASN A 45 -6.43 24.89 13.51
CA ASN A 45 -6.75 24.52 14.89
C ASN A 45 -6.98 23.02 15.14
N ALA A 46 -7.14 22.19 14.11
CA ALA A 46 -7.15 20.73 14.22
C ALA A 46 -6.24 20.09 13.16
N ARG A 47 -5.34 19.19 13.55
CA ARG A 47 -4.40 18.53 12.62
C ARG A 47 -4.80 17.07 12.38
N ILE A 48 -4.98 16.68 11.13
CA ILE A 48 -5.17 15.29 10.72
C ILE A 48 -3.86 14.76 10.14
N LEU A 49 -3.41 13.61 10.63
CA LEU A 49 -2.23 12.88 10.20
C LEU A 49 -2.68 11.62 9.49
N HIS A 50 -2.32 11.44 8.22
CA HIS A 50 -2.82 10.37 7.37
C HIS A 50 -1.69 9.44 6.93
N VAL A 51 -1.86 8.15 7.22
CA VAL A 51 -1.08 7.04 6.68
C VAL A 51 -2.05 6.05 6.02
N THR A 52 -1.60 5.23 5.09
CA THR A 52 -2.44 4.22 4.43
C THR A 52 -1.57 3.21 3.69
N ASP A 53 -2.13 2.05 3.34
CA ASP A 53 -1.57 1.06 2.42
C ASP A 53 -0.14 0.66 2.80
N VAL A 54 0.12 0.45 4.09
CA VAL A 54 1.48 0.13 4.56
C VAL A 54 1.90 -1.27 4.14
N HIS A 55 0.94 -2.18 3.99
CA HIS A 55 1.15 -3.57 3.62
C HIS A 55 2.24 -4.28 4.43
N GLY A 56 2.17 -4.22 5.77
CA GLY A 56 3.06 -4.99 6.62
C GLY A 56 4.53 -4.54 6.63
N ASN A 57 4.85 -3.43 5.96
CA ASN A 57 6.21 -2.91 5.83
C ASN A 57 6.67 -2.17 7.10
N LEU A 58 7.13 -2.94 8.10
CA LEU A 58 7.70 -2.39 9.33
C LEU A 58 9.09 -1.79 9.14
N LEU A 59 9.91 -2.40 8.27
CA LEU A 59 11.24 -1.91 7.93
C LEU A 59 11.20 -1.00 6.69
N PRO A 60 12.14 -0.05 6.56
CA PRO A 60 12.27 0.71 5.34
C PRO A 60 12.57 -0.17 4.13
N ASN A 61 11.99 0.18 2.98
CA ASN A 61 12.20 -0.50 1.70
C ASN A 61 12.45 0.51 0.57
N TYR A 62 12.79 0.06 -0.62
CA TYR A 62 12.77 0.92 -1.80
C TYR A 62 11.41 0.78 -2.48
N PHE A 63 10.79 1.90 -2.86
CA PHE A 63 9.51 1.87 -3.55
C PHE A 63 9.48 2.87 -4.71
N ARG A 64 9.59 2.34 -5.94
CA ARG A 64 9.52 3.12 -7.18
C ARG A 64 8.07 3.41 -7.58
N GLU A 65 7.74 4.68 -7.74
CA GLU A 65 6.45 5.13 -8.28
C GLU A 65 6.22 4.66 -9.72
N PRO A 66 4.97 4.61 -10.21
CA PRO A 66 4.70 4.15 -11.56
C PRO A 66 5.18 5.19 -12.59
N ASN A 67 5.62 4.69 -13.73
CA ASN A 67 5.80 5.50 -14.93
C ASN A 67 4.62 5.35 -15.91
N VAL A 68 3.63 4.52 -15.56
CA VAL A 68 2.37 4.36 -16.26
C VAL A 68 1.23 4.28 -15.25
N ASN A 69 0.44 5.35 -15.16
CA ASN A 69 -0.81 5.47 -14.42
C ASN A 69 -1.80 6.30 -15.26
N LEU A 70 -2.63 5.61 -16.05
CA LEU A 70 -3.45 6.19 -17.11
C LEU A 70 -4.81 6.64 -16.58
N GLY A 71 -5.15 7.90 -16.82
CA GLY A 71 -6.47 8.47 -16.59
C GLY A 71 -7.24 8.66 -17.89
N PHE A 72 -8.56 8.51 -17.84
CA PHE A 72 -9.47 8.63 -18.99
C PHE A 72 -10.74 9.38 -18.58
N GLY A 73 -11.47 9.93 -19.56
CA GLY A 73 -12.70 10.67 -19.29
C GLY A 73 -12.43 11.84 -18.34
N ASP A 74 -13.19 11.90 -17.23
CA ASP A 74 -13.10 12.97 -16.23
C ASP A 74 -11.79 12.96 -15.43
N THR A 75 -11.04 11.84 -15.45
CA THR A 75 -9.74 11.71 -14.75
C THR A 75 -8.54 11.99 -15.66
N TYR A 76 -8.77 12.29 -16.95
CA TYR A 76 -7.70 12.60 -17.89
C TYR A 76 -6.92 13.85 -17.47
N ALA A 77 -5.60 13.71 -17.38
CA ALA A 77 -4.69 14.80 -17.00
C ALA A 77 -5.00 15.42 -15.62
N GLN A 78 -5.60 14.64 -14.72
CA GLN A 78 -5.77 14.99 -13.31
C GLN A 78 -4.84 14.11 -12.46
N LEU A 79 -4.40 14.59 -11.29
CA LEU A 79 -3.76 13.71 -10.31
C LEU A 79 -4.77 12.63 -9.89
N PRO A 80 -4.34 11.36 -9.76
CA PRO A 80 -2.96 10.85 -9.78
C PRO A 80 -2.46 10.39 -11.16
N HIS A 81 -3.23 10.62 -12.22
CA HIS A 81 -2.99 10.16 -13.60
C HIS A 81 -2.05 11.06 -14.40
N VAL A 82 -1.10 11.66 -13.70
CA VAL A 82 0.00 12.45 -14.25
C VAL A 82 1.27 11.95 -13.59
N VAL A 83 2.23 11.47 -14.39
CA VAL A 83 3.43 10.80 -13.89
C VAL A 83 4.71 11.50 -14.32
N GLY A 84 5.82 11.16 -13.66
CA GLY A 84 7.15 11.52 -14.14
C GLY A 84 7.40 13.02 -14.24
N ASN A 85 8.00 13.49 -15.36
CA ASN A 85 8.31 14.92 -15.50
C ASN A 85 7.06 15.82 -15.60
N ASN A 86 5.96 15.29 -16.13
CA ASN A 86 4.69 16.03 -16.15
C ASN A 86 4.19 16.31 -14.74
N LEU A 87 4.29 15.30 -13.84
CA LEU A 87 3.92 15.45 -12.44
C LEU A 87 4.79 16.51 -11.76
N LEU A 88 6.12 16.41 -11.89
CA LEU A 88 7.05 17.38 -11.29
C LEU A 88 6.73 18.83 -11.71
N LYS A 89 6.39 19.03 -12.99
CA LYS A 89 6.00 20.34 -13.51
C LYS A 89 4.69 20.83 -12.88
N GLU A 90 3.68 19.97 -12.78
CA GLU A 90 2.36 20.30 -12.22
C GLU A 90 2.43 20.64 -10.72
N ILE A 91 3.28 19.94 -9.96
CA ILE A 91 3.46 20.19 -8.53
C ILE A 91 4.55 21.23 -8.23
N GLY A 92 5.29 21.69 -9.24
CA GLY A 92 6.36 22.68 -9.08
C GLY A 92 7.60 22.15 -8.34
N VAL A 93 7.85 20.85 -8.40
CA VAL A 93 8.99 20.20 -7.73
C VAL A 93 10.19 20.11 -8.67
N LYS A 94 11.38 20.42 -8.13
CA LYS A 94 12.63 20.39 -8.90
C LYS A 94 13.10 18.94 -9.13
N PRO A 95 13.50 18.55 -10.36
CA PRO A 95 14.13 17.26 -10.61
C PRO A 95 15.33 17.01 -9.69
N GLY A 96 15.42 15.78 -9.17
CA GLY A 96 16.51 15.35 -8.29
C GLY A 96 16.44 15.84 -6.84
N SER A 97 15.32 16.47 -6.43
CA SER A 97 15.03 16.78 -5.02
C SER A 97 14.55 15.53 -4.26
N PRO A 98 14.49 15.59 -2.91
CA PRO A 98 13.90 14.52 -2.09
C PRO A 98 12.44 14.20 -2.47
N GLU A 99 11.64 15.22 -2.79
CA GLU A 99 10.26 15.08 -3.25
C GLU A 99 10.19 14.45 -4.63
N ALA A 100 11.11 14.80 -5.54
CA ALA A 100 11.15 14.18 -6.87
C ALA A 100 11.47 12.68 -6.78
N TYR A 101 12.38 12.29 -5.88
CA TYR A 101 12.66 10.88 -5.57
C TYR A 101 11.43 10.15 -5.06
N ALA A 102 10.70 10.79 -4.15
CA ALA A 102 9.54 10.16 -3.58
C ALA A 102 8.40 10.05 -4.60
N PHE A 103 8.00 11.13 -5.26
CA PHE A 103 6.79 11.18 -6.10
C PHE A 103 6.93 10.63 -7.51
N THR A 104 8.15 10.29 -7.96
CA THR A 104 8.34 9.85 -9.34
C THR A 104 9.30 8.68 -9.46
N TYR A 105 9.27 8.03 -10.61
CA TYR A 105 10.26 7.03 -11.00
C TYR A 105 11.57 7.64 -11.56
N ASN A 106 11.61 8.97 -11.74
CA ASN A 106 12.69 9.64 -12.45
C ASN A 106 14.00 9.53 -11.67
N ASN A 107 15.06 9.08 -12.34
CA ASN A 107 16.40 8.87 -11.75
C ASN A 107 16.36 8.05 -10.45
N PHE A 108 15.45 7.06 -10.36
CA PHE A 108 15.17 6.34 -9.13
C PHE A 108 16.42 5.74 -8.48
N GLU A 109 17.29 5.07 -9.22
CA GLU A 109 18.50 4.44 -8.68
C GLU A 109 19.48 5.44 -8.06
N ASP A 110 19.79 6.52 -8.78
CA ASP A 110 20.68 7.58 -8.30
C ASP A 110 20.13 8.26 -7.04
N LEU A 111 18.82 8.52 -7.03
CA LEU A 111 18.16 9.19 -5.91
C LEU A 111 17.94 8.27 -4.72
N ALA A 112 17.71 6.97 -4.93
CA ALA A 112 17.67 5.96 -3.88
C ALA A 112 19.04 5.85 -3.18
N ASN A 113 20.13 5.83 -3.94
CA ASN A 113 21.48 5.86 -3.38
C ASN A 113 21.77 7.15 -2.58
N LYS A 114 21.22 8.27 -3.02
CA LYS A 114 21.40 9.58 -2.37
C LYS A 114 20.57 9.75 -1.09
N TYR A 115 19.29 9.39 -1.13
CA TYR A 115 18.31 9.69 -0.09
C TYR A 115 17.95 8.48 0.79
N GLY A 116 18.41 7.29 0.40
CA GLY A 116 18.18 6.05 1.12
C GLY A 116 16.83 5.44 0.80
N LYS A 117 16.46 4.45 1.62
CA LYS A 117 15.17 3.79 1.56
C LYS A 117 14.05 4.74 1.98
N THR A 118 12.82 4.31 1.71
CA THR A 118 11.60 5.00 2.09
C THR A 118 10.84 4.25 3.18
N GLY A 119 10.03 4.98 3.95
CA GLY A 119 9.14 4.43 4.96
C GLY A 119 9.86 3.82 6.16
N GLY A 120 9.27 2.75 6.70
CA GLY A 120 9.69 2.11 7.95
C GLY A 120 9.04 2.74 9.18
N TYR A 121 8.45 1.91 10.03
CA TYR A 121 7.66 2.38 11.17
C TYR A 121 8.47 3.09 12.23
N GLY A 122 9.77 2.79 12.35
CA GLY A 122 10.67 3.55 13.21
C GLY A 122 10.75 5.03 12.78
N GLN A 123 10.88 5.29 11.49
CA GLN A 123 10.94 6.63 10.92
C GLN A 123 9.59 7.32 10.95
N VAL A 124 8.52 6.61 10.57
CA VAL A 124 7.13 7.11 10.64
C VAL A 124 6.81 7.55 12.07
N LYS A 125 7.15 6.75 13.09
CA LYS A 125 6.93 7.10 14.49
C LYS A 125 7.62 8.40 14.88
N THR A 126 8.91 8.55 14.56
CA THR A 126 9.66 9.77 14.84
C THR A 126 8.99 11.01 14.24
N VAL A 127 8.54 10.92 12.98
CA VAL A 127 7.90 12.04 12.30
C VAL A 127 6.52 12.33 12.89
N LEU A 128 5.68 11.31 13.15
CA LEU A 128 4.37 11.50 13.78
C LEU A 128 4.50 12.18 15.15
N ASP A 129 5.46 11.77 15.98
CA ASP A 129 5.69 12.39 17.28
C ASP A 129 6.09 13.86 17.16
N SER A 130 6.99 14.18 16.22
CA SER A 130 7.37 15.57 15.94
C SER A 130 6.18 16.41 15.44
N LEU A 131 5.31 15.83 14.61
CA LEU A 131 4.10 16.49 14.11
C LEU A 131 3.06 16.73 15.21
N ARG A 132 2.95 15.81 16.18
CA ARG A 132 2.12 15.97 17.38
C ARG A 132 2.67 17.04 18.31
N GLU A 133 3.98 17.04 18.55
CA GLU A 133 4.64 18.06 19.37
C GLU A 133 4.48 19.45 18.76
N SER A 134 4.76 19.61 17.47
CA SER A 134 4.59 20.89 16.74
C SER A 134 3.14 21.33 16.63
N ALA A 135 2.17 20.42 16.78
CA ALA A 135 0.75 20.73 16.92
C ALA A 135 0.34 21.19 18.32
N GLY A 136 1.25 21.20 19.30
CA GLY A 136 0.97 21.53 20.69
C GLY A 136 0.45 20.34 21.52
N GLY A 137 0.67 19.11 21.07
CA GLY A 137 0.32 17.87 21.76
C GLY A 137 -0.69 17.00 21.01
N ILE A 138 -0.82 15.75 21.45
CA ILE A 138 -1.66 14.73 20.80
C ILE A 138 -3.16 15.10 20.77
N GLN A 139 -3.64 15.85 21.75
CA GLN A 139 -5.03 16.34 21.81
C GLN A 139 -5.39 17.29 20.66
N ASN A 140 -4.38 17.81 19.95
CA ASN A 140 -4.53 18.69 18.80
C ASN A 140 -4.42 17.95 17.46
N THR A 141 -4.23 16.63 17.50
CA THR A 141 -4.02 15.78 16.33
C THR A 141 -5.00 14.61 16.30
N LEU A 142 -5.28 14.09 15.10
CA LEU A 142 -5.93 12.82 14.88
C LEU A 142 -5.14 12.04 13.82
N THR A 143 -4.70 10.83 14.15
CA THR A 143 -3.96 9.95 13.24
C THR A 143 -4.93 8.94 12.63
N VAL A 144 -5.14 9.02 11.32
CA VAL A 144 -6.04 8.13 10.58
C VAL A 144 -5.23 7.21 9.66
N ASP A 145 -5.62 5.94 9.62
CA ASP A 145 -5.09 4.93 8.72
C ASP A 145 -6.15 4.55 7.68
N GLY A 146 -5.85 4.81 6.41
CA GLY A 146 -6.75 4.51 5.29
C GLY A 146 -7.01 3.03 5.07
N GLY A 147 -6.31 2.10 5.73
CA GLY A 147 -6.46 0.65 5.59
C GLY A 147 -5.32 0.01 4.80
N ASP A 148 -5.39 -1.30 4.54
CA ASP A 148 -4.33 -2.06 3.86
C ASP A 148 -2.99 -2.07 4.63
N THR A 149 -3.09 -2.29 5.93
CA THR A 149 -1.97 -2.21 6.87
C THR A 149 -1.55 -3.58 7.42
N TRP A 150 -2.50 -4.48 7.71
CA TRP A 150 -2.21 -5.71 8.45
C TRP A 150 -1.64 -6.85 7.62
N GLN A 151 -1.74 -6.79 6.29
CA GLN A 151 -1.29 -7.80 5.32
C GLN A 151 -0.03 -7.34 4.60
N GLY A 152 0.72 -8.22 3.92
CA GLY A 152 1.64 -7.80 2.84
C GLY A 152 3.13 -8.02 3.11
N SER A 153 3.48 -8.58 4.27
CA SER A 153 4.84 -8.99 4.58
C SER A 153 4.89 -10.40 5.17
N GLY A 154 6.08 -10.99 5.22
CA GLY A 154 6.26 -12.33 5.80
C GLY A 154 5.87 -12.38 7.28
N THR A 155 6.26 -11.38 8.07
CA THR A 155 5.93 -11.33 9.50
C THR A 155 4.44 -11.16 9.74
N SER A 156 3.77 -10.31 8.95
CA SER A 156 2.33 -10.13 9.05
C SER A 156 1.56 -11.39 8.63
N LEU A 157 2.03 -12.13 7.63
CA LEU A 157 1.46 -13.43 7.28
C LEU A 157 1.59 -14.43 8.43
N TRP A 158 2.78 -14.53 9.03
CA TRP A 158 3.07 -15.52 10.08
C TRP A 158 2.40 -15.21 11.42
N THR A 159 2.20 -13.93 11.72
CA THR A 159 1.53 -13.48 12.95
C THR A 159 0.04 -13.23 12.76
N ARG A 160 -0.49 -13.45 11.54
CA ARG A 160 -1.89 -13.19 11.18
C ARG A 160 -2.29 -11.72 11.42
N GLY A 161 -1.39 -10.80 11.07
CA GLY A 161 -1.56 -9.34 11.18
C GLY A 161 -1.32 -8.76 12.59
N ALA A 162 -1.13 -9.60 13.61
CA ALA A 162 -1.01 -9.14 14.99
C ALA A 162 0.23 -8.25 15.24
N ASP A 163 1.32 -8.47 14.50
CA ASP A 163 2.50 -7.59 14.56
C ASP A 163 2.15 -6.16 14.15
N MET A 164 1.36 -5.99 13.09
CA MET A 164 0.93 -4.69 12.59
C MET A 164 -0.07 -4.01 13.52
N VAL A 165 -0.96 -4.76 14.18
CA VAL A 165 -1.85 -4.21 15.21
C VAL A 165 -1.04 -3.61 16.37
N GLU A 166 -0.06 -4.35 16.88
CA GLU A 166 0.82 -3.85 17.95
C GLU A 166 1.64 -2.64 17.48
N ALA A 167 2.14 -2.67 16.24
CA ALA A 167 2.87 -1.56 15.65
C ALA A 167 1.99 -0.31 15.51
N CYS A 168 0.73 -0.43 15.07
CA CYS A 168 -0.23 0.67 14.99
C CYS A 168 -0.55 1.25 16.37
N ASN A 169 -0.67 0.39 17.38
CA ASN A 169 -0.85 0.81 18.77
C ASN A 169 0.36 1.62 19.29
N ILE A 170 1.59 1.27 18.90
CA ILE A 170 2.79 2.04 19.23
C ILE A 170 2.82 3.34 18.43
N LEU A 171 2.45 3.31 17.13
CA LEU A 171 2.33 4.52 16.31
C LEU A 171 1.31 5.53 16.88
N GLY A 172 0.26 5.02 17.53
CA GLY A 172 -0.86 5.84 18.02
C GLY A 172 -1.83 6.17 16.89
N VAL A 173 -2.22 5.16 16.10
CA VAL A 173 -3.32 5.30 15.14
C VAL A 173 -4.64 5.39 15.90
N ASP A 174 -5.46 6.41 15.61
CA ASP A 174 -6.70 6.70 16.33
C ASP A 174 -7.94 6.09 15.66
N VAL A 175 -7.92 6.02 14.33
CA VAL A 175 -9.01 5.47 13.49
C VAL A 175 -8.40 4.73 12.31
N MET A 176 -8.97 3.57 11.96
CA MET A 176 -8.64 2.87 10.72
C MET A 176 -9.86 2.23 10.04
N VAL A 177 -9.71 1.89 8.77
CA VAL A 177 -10.66 1.08 7.99
C VAL A 177 -9.95 -0.15 7.41
N GLY A 178 -10.63 -0.98 6.61
CA GLY A 178 -10.05 -2.23 6.11
C GLY A 178 -10.31 -2.57 4.65
N HIS A 179 -9.42 -3.40 4.12
CA HIS A 179 -9.56 -4.13 2.86
C HIS A 179 -8.78 -5.45 2.91
N TRP A 180 -7.44 -5.46 2.79
CA TRP A 180 -6.68 -6.72 2.93
C TRP A 180 -6.72 -7.28 4.35
N GLU A 181 -7.09 -6.49 5.35
CA GLU A 181 -7.44 -6.95 6.70
C GLU A 181 -8.42 -8.13 6.63
N PHE A 182 -9.40 -8.06 5.74
CA PHE A 182 -10.42 -9.10 5.56
C PHE A 182 -9.91 -10.35 4.85
N THR A 183 -8.63 -10.41 4.43
CA THR A 183 -8.02 -11.64 3.92
C THR A 183 -7.48 -12.55 5.02
N TYR A 184 -7.53 -12.09 6.27
CA TYR A 184 -7.55 -12.97 7.44
C TYR A 184 -8.97 -13.49 7.67
N LYS A 185 -9.11 -14.62 8.36
CA LYS A 185 -10.46 -15.14 8.68
C LYS A 185 -11.19 -14.15 9.59
N GLU A 186 -12.52 -14.09 9.51
CA GLU A 186 -13.35 -13.24 10.38
C GLU A 186 -12.94 -13.30 11.85
N GLU A 187 -12.76 -14.50 12.41
CA GLU A 187 -12.30 -14.68 13.81
C GLU A 187 -10.96 -13.99 14.12
N GLU A 188 -10.04 -13.96 13.14
CA GLU A 188 -8.73 -13.31 13.26
C GLU A 188 -8.85 -11.79 13.13
N VAL A 189 -9.73 -11.31 12.24
CA VAL A 189 -10.06 -9.89 12.10
C VAL A 189 -10.68 -9.37 13.41
N LEU A 190 -11.68 -10.05 13.95
CA LEU A 190 -12.35 -9.68 15.20
C LEU A 190 -11.39 -9.67 16.40
N LYS A 191 -10.50 -10.66 16.45
CA LYS A 191 -9.41 -10.70 17.44
C LYS A 191 -8.48 -9.51 17.31
N ASN A 192 -8.04 -9.18 16.10
CA ASN A 192 -7.14 -8.07 15.83
C ASN A 192 -7.80 -6.71 16.17
N ILE A 193 -9.07 -6.53 15.82
CA ILE A 193 -9.87 -5.37 16.23
C ILE A 193 -9.92 -5.25 17.76
N GLY A 194 -10.14 -6.36 18.48
CA GLY A 194 -10.13 -6.36 19.95
C GLY A 194 -8.79 -5.96 20.58
N PHE A 195 -7.66 -6.13 19.88
CA PHE A 195 -6.34 -5.69 20.32
C PHE A 195 -5.97 -4.27 19.85
N PHE A 196 -6.64 -3.76 18.82
CA PHE A 196 -6.41 -2.42 18.32
C PHE A 196 -6.95 -1.39 19.33
N LYS A 197 -6.12 -0.40 19.68
CA LYS A 197 -6.48 0.64 20.67
C LYS A 197 -7.27 1.80 20.06
N GLY A 198 -7.21 1.97 18.74
CA GLY A 198 -8.02 2.95 18.02
C GLY A 198 -9.41 2.40 17.67
N ASP A 199 -10.16 3.15 16.88
CA ASP A 199 -11.46 2.71 16.37
C ASP A 199 -11.32 2.11 14.97
N PHE A 200 -11.72 0.86 14.80
CA PHE A 200 -11.89 0.24 13.48
C PHE A 200 -13.32 0.52 12.98
N LEU A 201 -13.45 1.14 11.82
CA LEU A 201 -14.72 1.63 11.29
C LEU A 201 -15.06 0.99 9.95
N GLY A 202 -16.34 0.85 9.64
CA GLY A 202 -16.80 0.23 8.41
C GLY A 202 -18.29 0.45 8.16
N GLN A 203 -18.68 1.67 7.81
CA GLN A 203 -20.08 2.05 7.57
C GLN A 203 -20.73 1.23 6.46
N ASN A 204 -19.94 0.70 5.53
CA ASN A 204 -20.43 -0.01 4.35
C ASN A 204 -20.38 -1.54 4.43
N VAL A 205 -19.90 -2.09 5.55
CA VAL A 205 -19.88 -3.53 5.78
C VAL A 205 -21.23 -3.95 6.35
N ARG A 206 -21.83 -5.01 5.82
CA ARG A 206 -23.06 -5.61 6.39
C ARG A 206 -22.87 -7.09 6.68
N ILE A 207 -23.47 -7.55 7.75
CA ILE A 207 -23.66 -8.98 8.02
C ILE A 207 -24.68 -9.51 6.99
N MET A 208 -24.36 -10.64 6.37
CA MET A 208 -25.25 -11.27 5.40
C MET A 208 -26.47 -11.88 6.11
N GLU A 209 -27.62 -11.87 5.43
CA GLU A 209 -28.88 -12.39 5.99
C GLU A 209 -28.76 -13.84 6.47
N ASP A 210 -28.08 -14.70 5.69
CA ASP A 210 -27.84 -16.10 6.06
C ASP A 210 -27.07 -16.23 7.38
N ALA A 211 -26.12 -15.32 7.66
CA ALA A 211 -25.35 -15.30 8.88
C ALA A 211 -26.16 -14.80 10.09
N LEU A 212 -27.05 -13.82 9.88
CA LEU A 212 -27.99 -13.35 10.91
C LEU A 212 -29.05 -14.40 11.30
N MET A 213 -29.35 -15.34 10.40
CA MET A 213 -30.32 -16.41 10.65
C MET A 213 -29.70 -17.64 11.36
N GLY A 214 -28.36 -17.72 11.43
CA GLY A 214 -27.64 -18.87 11.97
C GLY A 214 -26.92 -18.58 13.29
N ASP A 215 -26.77 -19.58 14.16
CA ASP A 215 -26.09 -19.43 15.46
C ASP A 215 -24.55 -19.31 15.35
N GLU A 216 -23.96 -19.70 14.21
CA GLU A 216 -22.50 -19.81 14.05
C GLU A 216 -21.80 -18.45 14.15
N TYR A 217 -22.37 -17.42 13.51
CA TYR A 217 -21.83 -16.06 13.53
C TYR A 217 -21.86 -15.48 14.95
N PHE A 218 -23.01 -15.54 15.63
CA PHE A 218 -23.15 -15.06 17.00
C PHE A 218 -22.21 -15.81 17.97
N ALA A 219 -22.09 -17.13 17.83
CA ALA A 219 -21.16 -17.92 18.63
C ALA A 219 -19.68 -17.58 18.35
N MET A 220 -19.34 -17.09 17.15
CA MET A 220 -18.02 -16.56 16.85
C MET A 220 -17.80 -15.21 17.53
N THR A 221 -18.73 -14.26 17.39
CA THR A 221 -18.60 -12.91 17.94
C THR A 221 -18.60 -12.90 19.48
N ASP A 222 -19.36 -13.80 20.12
CA ASP A 222 -19.36 -13.99 21.58
C ASP A 222 -17.98 -14.35 22.14
N LYS A 223 -17.13 -15.05 21.37
CA LYS A 223 -15.76 -15.39 21.78
C LYS A 223 -14.83 -14.16 21.79
N TYR A 224 -15.23 -13.08 21.13
CA TYR A 224 -14.47 -11.85 20.97
C TYR A 224 -15.22 -10.64 21.55
N ASP A 225 -15.89 -10.85 22.68
CA ASP A 225 -16.57 -9.80 23.45
C ASP A 225 -17.63 -9.00 22.65
N GLY A 226 -18.28 -9.65 21.67
CA GLY A 226 -19.28 -9.04 20.80
C GLY A 226 -18.71 -8.21 19.64
N ASN A 227 -17.38 -8.21 19.44
CA ASN A 227 -16.80 -7.63 18.23
C ASN A 227 -17.41 -8.31 17.00
N GLY A 228 -17.87 -7.53 16.03
CA GLY A 228 -18.58 -8.05 14.84
C GLY A 228 -20.11 -7.98 14.96
N LEU A 229 -20.67 -7.48 16.06
CA LEU A 229 -22.10 -7.21 16.25
C LEU A 229 -22.29 -5.81 16.81
N PHE A 230 -21.99 -4.79 16.01
CA PHE A 230 -22.17 -3.40 16.45
C PHE A 230 -23.66 -3.02 16.54
N ASP A 231 -24.42 -3.31 15.49
CA ASP A 231 -25.87 -3.13 15.45
C ASP A 231 -26.51 -4.31 14.71
N GLU A 232 -27.27 -5.14 15.43
CA GLU A 232 -27.93 -6.32 14.86
C GLU A 232 -29.12 -5.94 13.97
N ASP A 233 -29.88 -4.91 14.36
CA ASP A 233 -31.08 -4.47 13.65
C ASP A 233 -30.74 -3.88 12.27
N GLU A 234 -29.61 -3.17 12.20
CA GLU A 234 -29.08 -2.61 10.95
C GLU A 234 -28.09 -3.55 10.23
N GLY A 235 -27.77 -4.70 10.83
CA GLY A 235 -26.82 -5.67 10.30
C GLY A 235 -25.40 -5.11 10.17
N LEU A 236 -24.98 -4.24 11.08
CA LEU A 236 -23.66 -3.62 11.11
C LEU A 236 -22.69 -4.43 11.97
N PRO A 237 -21.62 -5.00 11.39
CA PRO A 237 -20.60 -5.67 12.20
C PRO A 237 -19.64 -4.69 12.88
N PHE A 238 -19.49 -3.49 12.33
CA PHE A 238 -18.55 -2.46 12.80
C PHE A 238 -19.23 -1.10 12.94
N LYS A 239 -18.65 -0.23 13.78
CA LYS A 239 -19.12 1.15 13.91
C LYS A 239 -19.05 1.88 12.56
N PRO A 240 -20.08 2.63 12.18
CA PRO A 240 -20.05 3.44 10.95
C PRO A 240 -19.20 4.70 11.09
N TYR A 241 -19.24 5.34 12.27
CA TYR A 241 -18.50 6.57 12.56
C TYR A 241 -18.18 6.71 14.05
N VAL A 242 -17.31 7.68 14.38
CA VAL A 242 -17.05 8.15 15.75
C VAL A 242 -16.88 9.66 15.78
N ILE A 243 -17.20 10.29 16.92
CA ILE A 243 -16.88 11.71 17.18
C ILE A 243 -15.56 11.81 17.96
N LYS A 244 -14.57 12.52 17.41
CA LYS A 244 -13.28 12.80 18.04
C LYS A 244 -13.16 14.28 18.38
N ASN A 245 -12.58 14.60 19.54
CA ASN A 245 -12.26 15.98 19.91
C ASN A 245 -10.80 16.28 19.55
N VAL A 246 -10.59 17.20 18.60
CA VAL A 246 -9.26 17.54 18.07
C VAL A 246 -9.06 19.04 18.16
N GLY A 247 -8.14 19.50 18.98
CA GLY A 247 -7.89 20.94 19.16
C GLY A 247 -9.07 21.71 19.74
N GLY A 248 -9.94 21.04 20.50
CA GLY A 248 -11.17 21.61 21.05
C GLY A 248 -12.38 21.57 20.08
N HIS A 249 -12.22 20.97 18.91
CA HIS A 249 -13.28 20.85 17.90
C HIS A 249 -13.81 19.42 17.78
N ARG A 250 -15.13 19.28 17.60
CA ARG A 250 -15.80 17.98 17.39
C ARG A 250 -15.72 17.60 15.92
N ILE A 251 -15.00 16.53 15.60
CA ILE A 251 -14.86 16.00 14.25
C ILE A 251 -15.57 14.65 14.19
N ALA A 252 -16.56 14.52 13.31
CA ALA A 252 -17.12 13.22 12.97
C ALA A 252 -16.20 12.53 11.96
N VAL A 253 -15.83 11.29 12.26
CA VAL A 253 -14.95 10.46 11.44
C VAL A 253 -15.76 9.26 10.99
N ILE A 254 -16.11 9.22 9.71
CA ILE A 254 -16.82 8.10 9.08
C ILE A 254 -15.77 7.14 8.51
N GLY A 255 -15.99 5.83 8.63
CA GLY A 255 -15.13 4.83 8.01
C GLY A 255 -15.79 4.14 6.82
N GLN A 256 -15.06 4.01 5.73
CA GLN A 256 -15.47 3.30 4.53
C GLN A 256 -14.41 2.24 4.18
N ALA A 257 -14.75 0.97 4.41
CA ALA A 257 -13.96 -0.17 3.95
C ALA A 257 -14.02 -0.27 2.42
N PHE A 258 -13.14 -1.06 1.80
CA PHE A 258 -13.17 -1.20 0.35
C PHE A 258 -14.51 -1.79 -0.14
N PRO A 259 -15.24 -1.10 -1.03
CA PRO A 259 -16.57 -1.54 -1.47
C PRO A 259 -16.62 -2.88 -2.21
N ARG A 260 -15.50 -3.31 -2.78
CA ARG A 260 -15.44 -4.45 -3.72
C ARG A 260 -14.54 -5.57 -3.20
N THR A 261 -14.38 -5.67 -1.88
CA THR A 261 -13.58 -6.73 -1.23
C THR A 261 -13.98 -8.12 -1.74
N SER A 262 -15.28 -8.41 -1.90
CA SER A 262 -15.76 -9.71 -2.44
C SER A 262 -15.37 -9.97 -3.91
N ASN A 263 -15.09 -8.92 -4.69
CA ASN A 263 -14.63 -9.05 -6.08
C ASN A 263 -13.10 -9.20 -6.16
N ALA A 264 -12.39 -8.62 -5.19
CA ALA A 264 -10.92 -8.61 -5.15
C ALA A 264 -10.34 -9.76 -4.32
N ASN A 265 -11.11 -10.34 -3.40
CA ASN A 265 -10.64 -11.36 -2.46
C ASN A 265 -11.62 -12.54 -2.32
N PRO A 266 -11.15 -13.75 -1.99
CA PRO A 266 -11.99 -14.96 -1.94
C PRO A 266 -12.96 -14.98 -0.73
N GLN A 267 -14.11 -14.31 -0.85
CA GLN A 267 -15.12 -14.17 0.22
C GLN A 267 -15.41 -15.49 0.95
N LYS A 268 -15.74 -16.55 0.20
CA LYS A 268 -16.07 -17.88 0.71
C LYS A 268 -15.08 -18.44 1.75
N TYR A 269 -13.81 -18.04 1.67
CA TYR A 269 -12.74 -18.60 2.50
C TYR A 269 -12.36 -17.76 3.71
N PHE A 270 -12.69 -16.46 3.70
CA PHE A 270 -12.14 -15.50 4.66
C PHE A 270 -13.20 -14.68 5.38
N PHE A 271 -14.23 -14.25 4.65
CA PHE A 271 -15.31 -13.41 5.16
C PHE A 271 -16.68 -13.83 4.62
N PRO A 272 -17.07 -15.12 4.78
CA PRO A 272 -18.34 -15.64 4.25
C PRO A 272 -19.58 -14.91 4.78
N ASP A 273 -19.51 -14.29 5.96
CA ASP A 273 -20.66 -13.70 6.65
C ASP A 273 -20.78 -12.19 6.43
N TRP A 274 -19.82 -11.56 5.73
CA TRP A 274 -19.80 -10.12 5.46
C TRP A 274 -19.98 -9.79 3.98
N SER A 275 -20.73 -8.73 3.72
CA SER A 275 -20.87 -8.10 2.40
C SER A 275 -20.36 -6.67 2.41
N PHE A 276 -19.86 -6.23 1.27
CA PHE A 276 -19.27 -4.92 1.04
C PHE A 276 -19.99 -4.23 -0.10
N GLY A 277 -20.06 -2.90 -0.06
CA GLY A 277 -20.67 -2.12 -1.13
C GLY A 277 -20.28 -0.65 -1.06
N LEU A 278 -20.54 0.11 -2.12
CA LEU A 278 -20.27 1.55 -2.12
C LEU A 278 -21.26 2.28 -1.21
N ARG A 279 -22.54 1.87 -1.29
CA ARG A 279 -23.66 2.35 -0.46
C ARG A 279 -23.75 3.87 -0.42
N GLU A 280 -23.71 4.52 -1.59
CA GLU A 280 -23.72 6.00 -1.69
C GLU A 280 -24.96 6.62 -1.04
N ASP A 281 -26.14 6.03 -1.26
CA ASP A 281 -27.39 6.55 -0.70
C ASP A 281 -27.35 6.49 0.84
N GLU A 282 -26.96 5.34 1.41
CA GLU A 282 -26.80 5.15 2.86
C GLU A 282 -25.73 6.08 3.45
N MET A 283 -24.60 6.29 2.74
CA MET A 283 -23.57 7.26 3.13
C MET A 283 -24.14 8.68 3.16
N SER A 284 -24.97 9.05 2.18
CA SER A 284 -25.59 10.38 2.11
C SER A 284 -26.57 10.60 3.26
N GLU A 285 -27.36 9.58 3.60
CA GLU A 285 -28.27 9.59 4.74
C GLU A 285 -27.49 9.71 6.06
N LEU A 286 -26.43 8.92 6.23
CA LEU A 286 -25.57 8.95 7.42
C LEU A 286 -24.92 10.33 7.62
N VAL A 287 -24.38 10.92 6.55
CA VAL A 287 -23.77 12.27 6.64
C VAL A 287 -24.81 13.32 7.01
N ALA A 288 -26.02 13.24 6.44
CA ALA A 288 -27.10 14.15 6.78
C ALA A 288 -27.52 14.00 8.26
N ASP A 289 -27.69 12.77 8.73
CA ASP A 289 -28.01 12.45 10.13
C ASP A 289 -26.95 12.99 11.10
N ILE A 290 -25.66 12.72 10.84
CA ILE A 290 -24.55 13.25 11.64
C ILE A 290 -24.60 14.78 11.69
N ARG A 291 -24.82 15.45 10.56
CA ARG A 291 -24.89 16.92 10.53
C ARG A 291 -26.09 17.46 11.31
N GLU A 292 -27.23 16.80 11.26
CA GLU A 292 -28.46 17.21 11.94
C GLU A 292 -28.41 16.94 13.45
N ASN A 293 -28.02 15.73 13.84
CA ASN A 293 -28.16 15.21 15.19
C ASN A 293 -26.88 15.37 16.02
N GLU A 294 -25.71 15.03 15.46
CA GLU A 294 -24.43 15.18 16.17
C GLU A 294 -23.93 16.62 16.19
N LYS A 295 -24.18 17.37 15.11
CA LYS A 295 -23.74 18.76 14.91
C LYS A 295 -22.22 18.94 15.14
N PRO A 296 -21.37 18.16 14.43
CA PRO A 296 -19.91 18.31 14.54
C PRO A 296 -19.44 19.57 13.81
N ASP A 297 -18.26 20.05 14.19
CA ASP A 297 -17.60 21.19 13.56
C ASP A 297 -17.03 20.84 12.17
N ALA A 298 -16.68 19.55 11.98
CA ALA A 298 -16.25 18.99 10.69
C ALA A 298 -16.68 17.52 10.56
N VAL A 299 -16.90 17.06 9.33
CA VAL A 299 -17.14 15.66 8.95
C VAL A 299 -16.04 15.22 8.00
N ILE A 300 -15.29 14.19 8.37
CA ILE A 300 -14.26 13.59 7.52
C ILE A 300 -14.59 12.13 7.25
N LEU A 301 -14.15 11.64 6.10
CA LEU A 301 -14.23 10.25 5.70
C LEU A 301 -12.82 9.65 5.66
N VAL A 302 -12.60 8.55 6.38
CA VAL A 302 -11.44 7.67 6.19
C VAL A 302 -11.89 6.57 5.23
N SER A 303 -11.30 6.51 4.05
CA SER A 303 -11.81 5.73 2.93
C SER A 303 -10.79 4.73 2.41
N HIS A 304 -11.28 3.57 1.98
CA HIS A 304 -10.52 2.63 1.17
C HIS A 304 -11.17 2.40 -0.21
N ASN A 305 -11.96 3.36 -0.73
CA ASN A 305 -12.61 3.21 -2.04
C ASN A 305 -11.60 3.23 -3.21
N GLY A 306 -10.56 4.05 -3.08
CA GLY A 306 -9.64 4.42 -4.16
C GLY A 306 -9.88 5.84 -4.68
N MET A 307 -8.81 6.51 -5.09
CA MET A 307 -8.81 7.96 -5.35
C MET A 307 -9.92 8.43 -6.31
N ASP A 308 -10.08 7.79 -7.46
CA ASP A 308 -11.08 8.21 -8.46
C ASP A 308 -12.52 7.99 -7.96
N VAL A 309 -12.75 6.93 -7.16
CA VAL A 309 -14.05 6.65 -6.54
C VAL A 309 -14.33 7.68 -5.45
N ASP A 310 -13.33 8.04 -4.65
CA ASP A 310 -13.47 9.07 -3.61
C ASP A 310 -13.73 10.46 -4.21
N ILE A 311 -13.06 10.83 -5.30
CA ILE A 311 -13.35 12.08 -6.04
C ILE A 311 -14.81 12.08 -6.53
N LYS A 312 -15.28 10.96 -7.09
CA LYS A 312 -16.66 10.87 -7.56
C LYS A 312 -17.66 10.91 -6.39
N MET A 313 -17.38 10.25 -5.27
CA MET A 313 -18.20 10.32 -4.05
C MET A 313 -18.27 11.74 -3.50
N ALA A 314 -17.14 12.43 -3.42
CA ALA A 314 -17.08 13.83 -2.99
C ALA A 314 -17.93 14.76 -3.86
N SER A 315 -18.16 14.44 -5.13
CA SER A 315 -19.02 15.23 -6.01
C SER A 315 -20.52 15.01 -5.78
N ARG A 316 -20.89 13.91 -5.11
CA ARG A 316 -22.28 13.43 -4.99
C ARG A 316 -22.80 13.45 -3.55
N VAL A 317 -21.97 13.09 -2.57
CA VAL A 317 -22.32 13.07 -1.15
C VAL A 317 -22.09 14.44 -0.54
N VAL A 318 -23.17 15.14 -0.20
CA VAL A 318 -23.14 16.48 0.37
C VAL A 318 -22.88 16.43 1.87
N GLY A 319 -21.97 17.28 2.36
CA GLY A 319 -21.74 17.48 3.80
C GLY A 319 -20.47 16.83 4.34
N ILE A 320 -19.69 16.13 3.53
CA ILE A 320 -18.32 15.69 3.86
C ILE A 320 -17.35 16.85 3.59
N ASP A 321 -16.51 17.22 4.55
CA ASP A 321 -15.52 18.29 4.39
C ASP A 321 -14.21 17.79 3.78
N ALA A 322 -13.75 16.60 4.20
CA ALA A 322 -12.50 16.00 3.70
C ALA A 322 -12.56 14.47 3.62
N ILE A 323 -11.86 13.89 2.65
CA ILE A 323 -11.69 12.45 2.45
C ILE A 323 -10.18 12.12 2.51
N PHE A 324 -9.83 11.18 3.37
CA PHE A 324 -8.50 10.60 3.52
C PHE A 324 -8.56 9.15 3.03
N GLY A 325 -8.12 8.92 1.79
CA GLY A 325 -8.29 7.66 1.08
C GLY A 325 -7.04 6.77 0.98
N GLY A 326 -7.26 5.50 0.59
CA GLY A 326 -6.23 4.49 0.31
C GLY A 326 -6.46 3.74 -1.02
N HIS A 327 -6.08 2.46 -1.08
CA HIS A 327 -6.33 1.45 -2.15
C HIS A 327 -5.55 1.63 -3.46
N THR A 328 -5.49 2.85 -3.96
CA THR A 328 -4.84 3.15 -5.25
C THR A 328 -3.35 3.48 -5.10
N HIS A 329 -2.88 3.58 -3.85
CA HIS A 329 -1.49 3.84 -3.48
C HIS A 329 -0.96 5.20 -3.98
N ASP A 330 -1.84 6.12 -4.31
CA ASP A 330 -1.45 7.42 -4.84
C ASP A 330 -0.87 8.29 -3.73
N GLY A 331 0.41 8.65 -3.87
CA GLY A 331 0.98 9.71 -3.07
C GLY A 331 0.54 11.05 -3.65
N MET A 332 -0.48 11.69 -3.06
CA MET A 332 -1.04 12.96 -3.50
C MET A 332 -0.28 14.19 -2.96
N PRO A 333 0.62 14.84 -3.74
CA PRO A 333 1.44 15.94 -3.22
C PRO A 333 0.60 17.21 -2.99
N LYS A 334 -0.57 17.26 -3.63
CA LYS A 334 -1.64 18.25 -3.45
C LYS A 334 -2.96 17.47 -3.34
N PRO A 335 -3.89 17.90 -2.46
CA PRO A 335 -5.22 17.32 -2.44
C PRO A 335 -6.04 17.83 -3.64
N ILE A 336 -7.15 17.16 -3.93
CA ILE A 336 -8.11 17.56 -4.94
C ILE A 336 -9.32 18.20 -4.28
N GLU A 337 -9.67 19.41 -4.70
CA GLU A 337 -10.90 20.08 -4.29
C GLU A 337 -12.04 19.72 -5.22
N VAL A 338 -13.06 19.05 -4.69
CA VAL A 338 -14.25 18.64 -5.43
C VAL A 338 -15.43 19.50 -5.03
N LYS A 339 -16.02 20.20 -6.00
CA LYS A 339 -17.21 21.03 -5.79
C LYS A 339 -18.46 20.17 -5.87
N ASN A 340 -19.37 20.35 -4.91
CA ASN A 340 -20.69 19.72 -4.88
C ASN A 340 -21.77 20.73 -4.45
N ALA A 341 -23.02 20.29 -4.31
CA ALA A 341 -24.13 21.17 -3.98
C ALA A 341 -24.04 21.82 -2.58
N GLY A 342 -23.24 21.27 -1.66
CA GLY A 342 -23.04 21.80 -0.30
C GLY A 342 -21.74 22.58 -0.10
N GLY A 343 -20.85 22.65 -1.09
CA GLY A 343 -19.58 23.37 -0.98
C GLY A 343 -18.42 22.64 -1.66
N VAL A 344 -17.30 22.53 -0.95
CA VAL A 344 -16.08 21.88 -1.42
C VAL A 344 -15.72 20.76 -0.44
N THR A 345 -15.47 19.58 -0.98
CA THR A 345 -14.86 18.45 -0.27
C THR A 345 -13.42 18.29 -0.72
N VAL A 346 -12.49 18.13 0.22
CA VAL A 346 -11.05 17.99 -0.06
C VAL A 346 -10.65 16.52 -0.02
N VAL A 347 -10.10 15.97 -1.12
CA VAL A 347 -9.76 14.53 -1.23
C VAL A 347 -8.25 14.34 -1.33
N THR A 348 -7.68 13.38 -0.58
CA THR A 348 -6.25 13.04 -0.65
C THR A 348 -5.96 11.59 -0.27
N ASN A 349 -4.86 11.03 -0.81
CA ASN A 349 -4.31 9.71 -0.47
C ASN A 349 -2.84 9.85 -0.01
N ALA A 350 -2.41 9.01 0.93
CA ALA A 350 -1.07 9.05 1.52
C ALA A 350 -0.12 7.95 0.98
N GLY A 351 -0.27 7.56 -0.28
CA GLY A 351 0.61 6.60 -0.96
C GLY A 351 0.53 5.18 -0.38
N CYS A 352 1.67 4.53 -0.17
CA CYS A 352 1.75 3.17 0.39
C CYS A 352 3.11 2.89 1.06
N SER A 353 3.29 1.71 1.64
CA SER A 353 4.53 1.20 2.25
C SER A 353 5.10 2.08 3.37
N GLY A 354 4.25 2.90 4.00
CA GLY A 354 4.68 3.91 4.98
C GLY A 354 5.55 5.02 4.39
N LYS A 355 5.59 5.15 3.05
CA LYS A 355 6.45 6.09 2.32
C LYS A 355 6.09 7.55 2.57
N TYR A 356 4.85 7.84 2.95
CA TYR A 356 4.39 9.20 3.20
C TYR A 356 3.61 9.34 4.49
N ILE A 357 3.60 10.56 5.02
CA ILE A 357 2.59 11.03 5.98
C ILE A 357 1.90 12.24 5.36
N GLY A 358 0.59 12.16 5.16
CA GLY A 358 -0.24 13.32 4.83
C GLY A 358 -0.50 14.14 6.09
N VAL A 359 -0.32 15.45 6.02
CA VAL A 359 -0.55 16.39 7.13
C VAL A 359 -1.55 17.43 6.66
N MET A 360 -2.78 17.36 7.19
CA MET A 360 -3.84 18.33 6.89
C MET A 360 -4.22 19.09 8.16
N ASP A 361 -3.90 20.36 8.18
CA ASP A 361 -4.30 21.30 9.21
C ASP A 361 -5.62 21.95 8.81
N LEU A 362 -6.70 21.65 9.53
CA LEU A 362 -8.02 22.24 9.34
C LEU A 362 -8.12 23.60 10.03
N GLU A 363 -8.74 24.56 9.36
CA GLU A 363 -9.14 25.84 9.94
C GLU A 363 -10.66 25.81 10.21
N ILE A 364 -11.02 25.67 11.50
CA ILE A 364 -12.42 25.60 11.94
C ILE A 364 -12.80 26.92 12.62
N LYS A 365 -13.86 27.58 12.13
CA LYS A 365 -14.41 28.82 12.73
C LYS A 365 -15.93 28.72 12.77
N ASP A 366 -16.52 29.20 13.86
CA ASP A 366 -17.98 29.23 14.04
C ASP A 366 -18.65 27.87 13.73
N HIS A 367 -18.05 26.79 14.24
CA HIS A 367 -18.50 25.40 14.06
C HIS A 367 -18.50 24.89 12.61
N LYS A 368 -17.60 25.43 11.75
CA LYS A 368 -17.45 25.01 10.35
C LYS A 368 -15.99 25.01 9.92
N MET A 369 -15.61 24.05 9.07
CA MET A 369 -14.36 24.11 8.31
C MET A 369 -14.44 25.23 7.28
N VAL A 370 -13.53 26.21 7.37
CA VAL A 370 -13.46 27.37 6.47
C VAL A 370 -12.20 27.38 5.60
N GLY A 371 -11.25 26.48 5.87
CA GLY A 371 -10.01 26.35 5.12
C GLY A 371 -9.17 25.18 5.61
N TYR A 372 -8.07 24.92 4.90
CA TYR A 372 -7.06 23.94 5.28
C TYR A 372 -5.67 24.35 4.79
N ASN A 373 -4.65 23.75 5.38
CA ASN A 373 -3.29 23.73 4.85
C ASN A 373 -2.82 22.27 4.78
N TYR A 374 -2.20 21.89 3.67
CA TYR A 374 -1.81 20.51 3.42
C TYR A 374 -0.33 20.41 3.05
N LYS A 375 0.33 19.39 3.60
CA LYS A 375 1.64 18.93 3.15
C LYS A 375 1.66 17.41 3.12
N MET A 376 2.34 16.83 2.15
CA MET A 376 2.65 15.41 2.16
C MET A 376 4.15 15.20 2.31
N LEU A 377 4.52 14.50 3.38
CA LEU A 377 5.90 14.35 3.80
C LEU A 377 6.43 12.98 3.37
N PRO A 378 7.39 12.88 2.43
CA PRO A 378 8.06 11.63 2.15
C PRO A 378 8.93 11.20 3.34
N ILE A 379 8.85 9.95 3.73
CA ILE A 379 9.62 9.36 4.83
C ILE A 379 10.90 8.78 4.26
N LEU A 380 12.01 9.50 4.41
CA LEU A 380 13.30 9.17 3.80
C LEU A 380 14.33 8.81 4.87
N THR A 381 14.86 7.59 4.84
CA THR A 381 15.63 7.03 5.97
C THR A 381 16.89 7.81 6.29
N ASN A 382 17.56 8.41 5.30
CA ASN A 382 18.82 9.11 5.54
C ASN A 382 18.62 10.46 6.27
N PHE A 383 17.39 10.94 6.40
CA PHE A 383 17.06 12.19 7.10
C PHE A 383 16.41 11.98 8.47
N ILE A 384 15.92 10.76 8.76
CA ILE A 384 15.11 10.49 9.94
C ILE A 384 15.79 9.43 10.79
N LYS A 385 16.09 9.78 12.05
CA LYS A 385 16.49 8.79 13.05
C LYS A 385 15.27 7.96 13.45
N PRO A 386 15.32 6.62 13.40
CA PRO A 386 14.18 5.80 13.79
C PRO A 386 13.93 5.86 15.30
N ASP A 387 12.65 5.75 15.69
CA ASP A 387 12.20 5.66 17.07
C ASP A 387 12.72 4.36 17.73
N ALA A 388 13.29 4.50 18.92
CA ALA A 388 13.95 3.39 19.60
C ALA A 388 12.97 2.35 20.15
N ALA A 389 11.77 2.76 20.57
CA ALA A 389 10.77 1.84 21.09
C ALA A 389 10.19 0.98 19.97
N MET A 390 9.86 1.59 18.83
CA MET A 390 9.43 0.88 17.63
C MET A 390 10.50 -0.07 17.11
N VAL A 391 11.77 0.35 17.02
CA VAL A 391 12.88 -0.54 16.63
C VAL A 391 12.99 -1.72 17.59
N SER A 392 12.93 -1.49 18.90
CA SER A 392 12.98 -2.56 19.89
C SER A 392 11.82 -3.55 19.76
N PHE A 393 10.62 -3.08 19.41
CA PHE A 393 9.47 -3.94 19.12
C PHE A 393 9.74 -4.80 17.88
N ILE A 394 10.16 -4.18 16.77
CA ILE A 394 10.45 -4.87 15.52
C ILE A 394 11.53 -5.93 15.72
N ASP A 395 12.65 -5.58 16.38
CA ASP A 395 13.74 -6.52 16.65
C ASP A 395 13.27 -7.72 17.48
N LYS A 396 12.46 -7.48 18.52
CA LYS A 396 11.91 -8.56 19.35
C LYS A 396 10.98 -9.46 18.52
N MET A 397 10.08 -8.87 17.74
CA MET A 397 9.16 -9.61 16.88
C MET A 397 9.93 -10.47 15.87
N ARG A 398 10.94 -9.91 15.20
CA ARG A 398 11.76 -10.63 14.21
C ARG A 398 12.62 -11.74 14.80
N ASN A 399 12.93 -11.67 16.10
CA ASN A 399 13.60 -12.75 16.84
C ASN A 399 12.65 -13.89 17.25
N THR A 400 11.35 -13.80 16.94
CA THR A 400 10.40 -14.91 17.14
C THR A 400 10.79 -16.09 16.26
N LYS A 401 10.71 -17.30 16.82
CA LYS A 401 11.00 -18.53 16.09
C LYS A 401 9.80 -18.95 15.26
N TYR A 402 10.06 -19.28 14.01
CA TYR A 402 9.11 -19.95 13.14
C TYR A 402 8.84 -21.36 13.68
N ASP A 403 7.58 -21.63 14.04
CA ASP A 403 7.16 -22.88 14.64
C ASP A 403 6.02 -23.55 13.85
N LYS A 404 5.55 -24.70 14.35
CA LYS A 404 4.53 -25.52 13.69
C LYS A 404 3.13 -24.89 13.67
N ASN A 405 2.89 -23.84 14.45
CA ASN A 405 1.61 -23.14 14.53
C ASN A 405 1.51 -22.00 13.51
N VAL A 406 2.62 -21.64 12.85
CA VAL A 406 2.58 -20.70 11.72
C VAL A 406 1.77 -21.32 10.58
N VAL A 407 0.85 -20.52 10.01
CA VAL A 407 -0.02 -20.92 8.91
C VAL A 407 0.28 -20.07 7.68
N GLU A 408 0.95 -20.69 6.71
CA GLU A 408 1.34 -20.10 5.42
C GLU A 408 0.39 -20.49 4.28
N ALA A 409 -0.25 -21.66 4.37
CA ALA A 409 -1.13 -22.19 3.35
C ALA A 409 -2.39 -22.79 3.96
N ARG A 410 -3.48 -22.86 3.18
CA ARG A 410 -4.75 -23.47 3.58
C ARG A 410 -4.69 -25.00 3.53
N SER A 411 -3.82 -25.55 2.69
CA SER A 411 -3.56 -26.98 2.65
C SER A 411 -2.83 -27.41 3.91
N SER A 412 -3.42 -28.31 4.69
CA SER A 412 -2.81 -28.85 5.91
C SER A 412 -1.44 -29.52 5.65
N ALA A 413 -1.23 -30.08 4.45
CA ALA A 413 0.03 -30.68 4.04
C ALA A 413 1.16 -29.66 3.82
N MET A 414 0.82 -28.40 3.51
CA MET A 414 1.75 -27.30 3.27
C MET A 414 1.53 -26.13 4.23
N SER A 415 0.85 -26.37 5.36
CA SER A 415 0.46 -25.32 6.30
C SER A 415 1.66 -24.54 6.84
N ASN A 416 2.84 -25.15 6.91
CA ASN A 416 4.10 -24.49 7.22
C ASN A 416 5.24 -25.06 6.39
N ASN A 417 6.27 -24.25 6.16
CA ASN A 417 7.52 -24.71 5.57
C ASN A 417 8.44 -25.35 6.64
N LYS A 418 8.73 -26.66 6.47
CA LYS A 418 9.55 -27.44 7.41
C LYS A 418 11.00 -26.98 7.50
N ASP A 419 11.54 -26.40 6.43
CA ASP A 419 12.93 -25.93 6.37
C ASP A 419 13.13 -24.61 7.14
N ARG A 420 12.03 -23.97 7.56
CA ARG A 420 12.01 -22.76 8.39
C ARG A 420 11.91 -23.07 9.88
N LEU A 421 11.51 -24.28 10.27
CA LEU A 421 11.26 -24.63 11.66
C LEU A 421 12.47 -24.39 12.57
N GLY A 422 12.25 -23.62 13.64
CA GLY A 422 13.26 -23.30 14.65
C GLY A 422 14.17 -22.12 14.31
N LYS A 423 14.16 -21.63 13.06
CA LYS A 423 14.81 -20.38 12.65
C LYS A 423 14.00 -19.19 13.15
N THR A 424 14.65 -18.06 13.40
CA THR A 424 13.94 -16.80 13.64
C THR A 424 13.33 -16.27 12.35
N TYR A 425 12.30 -15.42 12.46
CA TYR A 425 11.76 -14.70 11.31
C TYR A 425 12.85 -13.89 10.60
N ASP A 426 13.78 -13.27 11.34
CA ASP A 426 14.90 -12.54 10.77
C ASP A 426 15.84 -13.43 9.95
N GLU A 427 16.22 -14.61 10.47
CA GLU A 427 17.07 -15.57 9.76
C GLU A 427 16.45 -16.06 8.45
N ILE A 428 15.12 -16.16 8.40
CA ILE A 428 14.39 -16.55 7.18
C ILE A 428 14.35 -15.39 6.19
N LEU A 429 13.93 -14.22 6.64
CA LEU A 429 13.69 -13.05 5.78
C LEU A 429 14.99 -12.48 5.20
N THR A 430 16.10 -12.55 5.95
CA THR A 430 17.40 -12.04 5.49
C THR A 430 18.18 -13.03 4.62
N GLU A 431 17.60 -14.20 4.29
CA GLU A 431 18.18 -15.14 3.34
C GLU A 431 18.45 -14.43 2.00
N LYS A 432 19.69 -14.53 1.51
CA LYS A 432 20.11 -14.00 0.21
C LYS A 432 19.81 -15.02 -0.88
N LEU A 433 18.99 -14.65 -1.86
CA LEU A 433 18.56 -15.55 -2.94
C LEU A 433 19.50 -15.46 -4.15
N CYS A 434 19.68 -14.25 -4.69
CA CYS A 434 20.64 -13.95 -5.76
C CYS A 434 20.91 -12.44 -5.82
N THR A 435 21.72 -11.97 -6.75
CA THR A 435 21.79 -10.53 -7.11
C THR A 435 21.00 -10.27 -8.40
N THR A 436 20.71 -9.01 -8.74
CA THR A 436 20.03 -8.65 -9.99
C THR A 436 20.83 -7.66 -10.83
N GLU A 437 20.79 -7.79 -12.16
CA GLU A 437 21.47 -6.88 -13.09
C GLU A 437 20.64 -5.63 -13.44
N GLN A 438 19.36 -5.61 -13.05
CA GLN A 438 18.42 -4.54 -13.37
C GLN A 438 17.50 -4.25 -12.19
N THR A 439 16.98 -3.02 -12.10
CA THR A 439 16.03 -2.68 -11.03
C THR A 439 14.74 -3.48 -11.17
N LEU A 440 14.35 -4.15 -10.08
CA LEU A 440 13.10 -4.88 -9.94
C LEU A 440 12.03 -3.97 -9.32
N TYR A 441 10.86 -3.84 -9.95
CA TYR A 441 9.72 -3.06 -9.45
C TYR A 441 8.38 -3.66 -9.92
N ARG A 442 7.26 -3.31 -9.26
CA ARG A 442 5.91 -3.82 -9.58
C ARG A 442 4.90 -2.78 -10.05
N ARG A 443 4.93 -1.57 -9.47
CA ARG A 443 3.84 -0.59 -9.63
C ARG A 443 3.75 -0.03 -11.05
N GLY A 444 2.53 0.00 -11.60
CA GLY A 444 2.16 0.55 -12.90
C GLY A 444 1.01 -0.23 -13.55
N ASN A 445 0.27 0.37 -14.50
CA ASN A 445 -0.91 -0.30 -15.05
C ASN A 445 -0.65 -1.61 -15.80
N PHE A 446 0.61 -1.87 -16.21
CA PHE A 446 1.03 -3.07 -16.95
C PHE A 446 2.24 -3.72 -16.26
N MET A 447 3.11 -4.40 -16.99
CA MET A 447 4.24 -5.14 -16.42
C MET A 447 5.28 -4.31 -15.65
N GLY A 448 5.68 -4.80 -14.48
CA GLY A 448 6.95 -4.50 -13.83
C GLY A 448 7.99 -5.64 -13.96
N THR A 449 9.25 -5.35 -13.68
CA THR A 449 10.35 -6.34 -13.74
C THR A 449 10.26 -7.38 -12.63
N TRP A 450 9.72 -7.04 -11.45
CA TRP A 450 9.42 -8.04 -10.43
C TRP A 450 8.34 -9.02 -10.90
N ASP A 451 7.31 -8.53 -11.60
CA ASP A 451 6.24 -9.37 -12.12
C ASP A 451 6.78 -10.40 -13.12
N GLN A 452 7.75 -10.01 -13.94
CA GLN A 452 8.41 -10.93 -14.88
C GLN A 452 9.12 -12.09 -14.16
N VAL A 453 9.74 -11.85 -12.99
CA VAL A 453 10.33 -12.91 -12.18
C VAL A 453 9.27 -13.93 -11.76
N LEU A 454 8.11 -13.46 -11.31
CA LEU A 454 7.02 -14.32 -10.82
C LEU A 454 6.41 -15.17 -11.95
N VAL A 455 6.14 -14.56 -13.11
CA VAL A 455 5.57 -15.32 -14.24
C VAL A 455 6.59 -16.28 -14.85
N ASN A 456 7.89 -15.94 -14.84
CA ASN A 456 8.94 -16.87 -15.26
C ASN A 456 9.05 -18.07 -14.33
N SER A 457 9.03 -17.85 -13.00
CA SER A 457 9.12 -18.94 -12.04
C SER A 457 7.90 -19.87 -12.10
N LEU A 458 6.71 -19.32 -12.34
CA LEU A 458 5.49 -20.11 -12.59
C LEU A 458 5.59 -20.97 -13.84
N ARG A 459 6.09 -20.42 -14.95
CA ARG A 459 6.29 -21.18 -16.20
C ARG A 459 7.31 -22.30 -16.02
N GLU A 460 8.41 -22.04 -15.32
CA GLU A 460 9.45 -23.03 -15.06
C GLU A 460 8.98 -24.15 -14.12
N GLU A 461 8.32 -23.80 -13.01
CA GLU A 461 7.80 -24.77 -12.03
C GLU A 461 6.78 -25.73 -12.66
N HIS A 462 5.88 -25.17 -13.47
CA HIS A 462 4.74 -25.91 -13.98
C HIS A 462 4.92 -26.40 -15.41
N ASP A 463 6.00 -26.09 -16.11
CA ASP A 463 6.14 -26.32 -17.56
C ASP A 463 4.88 -25.82 -18.31
N ALA A 464 4.57 -24.54 -18.11
CA ALA A 464 3.37 -23.89 -18.62
C ALA A 464 3.67 -23.04 -19.86
N ASP A 465 2.75 -23.05 -20.83
CA ASP A 465 2.84 -22.22 -22.03
C ASP A 465 2.90 -20.74 -21.64
N PHE A 466 1.94 -20.34 -20.79
CA PHE A 466 1.78 -18.97 -20.30
C PHE A 466 1.64 -18.94 -18.78
N ALA A 467 1.92 -17.78 -18.18
CA ALA A 467 1.64 -17.55 -16.77
C ALA A 467 0.99 -16.20 -16.49
N MET A 468 0.21 -16.16 -15.42
CA MET A 468 -0.48 -14.99 -14.91
C MET A 468 -0.04 -14.69 -13.48
N SER A 469 0.25 -13.41 -13.21
CA SER A 469 0.43 -12.89 -11.86
C SER A 469 -0.51 -11.72 -11.62
N ALA A 470 -1.11 -11.66 -10.43
CA ALA A 470 -2.02 -10.59 -10.08
C ALA A 470 -1.35 -9.20 -10.17
N GLY A 471 -2.04 -8.23 -10.78
CA GLY A 471 -1.61 -6.84 -10.90
C GLY A 471 -1.84 -6.05 -9.61
N VAL A 472 -1.32 -6.55 -8.48
CA VAL A 472 -1.40 -5.85 -7.20
C VAL A 472 -0.41 -4.67 -7.15
N ARG A 473 -0.78 -3.62 -6.41
CA ARG A 473 0.00 -2.38 -6.32
C ARG A 473 1.06 -2.40 -5.21
N TRP A 474 0.87 -3.23 -4.19
CA TRP A 474 1.84 -3.40 -3.11
C TRP A 474 3.04 -4.21 -3.54
N GLY A 475 4.16 -4.01 -2.84
CA GLY A 475 5.42 -4.65 -3.13
C GLY A 475 6.61 -3.81 -2.68
N THR A 476 7.78 -4.18 -3.18
CA THR A 476 9.03 -3.44 -2.98
C THR A 476 9.80 -3.35 -4.30
N SER A 477 10.84 -2.53 -4.31
CA SER A 477 11.82 -2.45 -5.38
C SER A 477 13.19 -2.94 -4.91
N VAL A 478 13.96 -3.54 -5.82
CA VAL A 478 15.36 -3.92 -5.59
C VAL A 478 16.19 -3.26 -6.67
N LEU A 479 17.26 -2.55 -6.29
CA LEU A 479 18.09 -1.80 -7.24
C LEU A 479 18.97 -2.75 -8.07
N ALA A 480 19.35 -2.31 -9.27
CA ALA A 480 20.36 -2.99 -10.06
C ALA A 480 21.67 -3.15 -9.26
N GLY A 481 22.24 -4.35 -9.28
CA GLY A 481 23.45 -4.73 -8.53
C GLY A 481 23.21 -5.20 -7.09
N ASP A 482 22.03 -4.94 -6.52
CA ASP A 482 21.72 -5.34 -5.15
C ASP A 482 21.40 -6.84 -5.03
N THR A 483 21.50 -7.33 -3.80
CA THR A 483 21.09 -8.69 -3.44
C THR A 483 19.59 -8.73 -3.18
N ILE A 484 18.90 -9.65 -3.84
CA ILE A 484 17.51 -9.99 -3.56
C ILE A 484 17.47 -10.88 -2.32
N THR A 485 16.66 -10.51 -1.34
CA THR A 485 16.41 -11.30 -0.13
C THR A 485 15.06 -12.01 -0.16
N MET A 486 14.87 -12.96 0.76
CA MET A 486 13.56 -13.55 0.98
C MET A 486 12.53 -12.50 1.46
N GLU A 487 12.95 -11.49 2.21
CA GLU A 487 12.10 -10.35 2.62
C GLU A 487 11.58 -9.58 1.40
N ASP A 488 12.44 -9.30 0.43
CA ASP A 488 12.03 -8.62 -0.80
C ASP A 488 11.01 -9.45 -1.56
N LEU A 489 11.24 -10.77 -1.68
CA LEU A 489 10.31 -11.67 -2.36
C LEU A 489 8.96 -11.78 -1.63
N MET A 490 8.98 -11.98 -0.32
CA MET A 490 7.76 -12.09 0.50
C MET A 490 6.97 -10.78 0.52
N THR A 491 7.63 -9.63 0.58
CA THR A 491 6.98 -8.31 0.45
C THR A 491 6.24 -8.16 -0.89
N ASN A 492 6.62 -8.92 -1.92
CA ASN A 492 5.91 -8.96 -3.19
C ASN A 492 4.85 -10.08 -3.30
N THR A 493 4.79 -11.05 -2.38
CA THR A 493 4.02 -12.29 -2.60
C THR A 493 3.25 -12.82 -1.37
N SER A 494 3.40 -12.22 -0.20
CA SER A 494 2.75 -12.64 1.05
C SER A 494 1.24 -12.36 1.06
N MET A 495 0.49 -13.27 0.44
CA MET A 495 -0.96 -13.36 0.49
C MET A 495 -1.42 -14.55 1.33
N THR A 496 -2.56 -14.44 2.00
CA THR A 496 -3.19 -15.55 2.73
C THR A 496 -3.74 -16.67 1.83
N TYR A 497 -3.68 -16.46 0.51
CA TYR A 497 -4.08 -17.38 -0.54
C TYR A 497 -3.03 -17.45 -1.68
N GLY A 498 -1.76 -17.44 -1.31
CA GLY A 498 -0.62 -17.43 -2.23
C GLY A 498 -0.33 -18.75 -2.96
N GLU A 499 -1.22 -19.75 -2.89
CA GLU A 499 -1.03 -21.03 -3.57
C GLU A 499 -1.08 -20.88 -5.10
N THR A 500 -0.16 -21.55 -5.78
CA THR A 500 -0.12 -21.59 -7.25
C THR A 500 -1.17 -22.57 -7.81
N TYR A 501 -1.53 -22.40 -9.08
CA TYR A 501 -2.44 -23.27 -9.82
C TYR A 501 -1.99 -23.42 -11.27
N VAL A 502 -2.53 -24.46 -11.92
CA VAL A 502 -2.42 -24.66 -13.37
C VAL A 502 -3.81 -24.95 -13.90
N SER A 503 -4.12 -24.36 -15.06
CA SER A 503 -5.38 -24.56 -15.76
C SER A 503 -5.14 -24.75 -17.25
N GLU A 504 -5.97 -25.58 -17.88
CA GLU A 504 -6.04 -25.69 -19.33
C GLU A 504 -7.07 -24.68 -19.84
N MET A 505 -6.64 -23.75 -20.68
CA MET A 505 -7.49 -22.69 -21.23
C MET A 505 -7.40 -22.68 -22.75
N LYS A 506 -8.54 -22.57 -23.44
CA LYS A 506 -8.54 -22.24 -24.86
C LYS A 506 -8.00 -20.83 -25.08
N GLY A 507 -7.38 -20.58 -26.23
CA GLY A 507 -6.95 -19.24 -26.60
C GLY A 507 -8.08 -18.20 -26.54
N SER A 508 -9.33 -18.59 -26.86
CA SER A 508 -10.50 -17.71 -26.72
C SER A 508 -10.79 -17.34 -25.27
N GLN A 509 -10.66 -18.28 -24.33
CA GLN A 509 -10.89 -18.04 -22.90
C GLN A 509 -9.81 -17.13 -22.32
N LEU A 510 -8.56 -17.29 -22.78
CA LEU A 510 -7.46 -16.40 -22.39
C LEU A 510 -7.72 -14.95 -22.83
N LEU A 511 -8.23 -14.76 -24.05
CA LEU A 511 -8.62 -13.43 -24.54
C LEU A 511 -9.78 -12.84 -23.72
N GLU A 512 -10.81 -13.63 -23.42
CA GLU A 512 -11.95 -13.21 -22.59
C GLU A 512 -11.49 -12.75 -21.19
N VAL A 513 -10.54 -13.46 -20.57
CA VAL A 513 -9.96 -13.07 -19.27
C VAL A 513 -9.24 -11.71 -19.37
N LEU A 514 -8.41 -11.51 -20.40
CA LEU A 514 -7.69 -10.24 -20.58
C LEU A 514 -8.66 -9.08 -20.84
N GLU A 515 -9.70 -9.28 -21.64
CA GLU A 515 -10.75 -8.29 -21.90
C GLU A 515 -11.55 -7.95 -20.64
N ALA A 516 -11.96 -8.95 -19.85
CA ALA A 516 -12.71 -8.73 -18.62
C ALA A 516 -11.91 -7.91 -17.60
N ILE A 517 -10.61 -8.16 -17.50
CA ILE A 517 -9.71 -7.38 -16.63
C ILE A 517 -9.53 -5.97 -17.17
N ALA A 518 -9.32 -5.81 -18.48
CA ALA A 518 -9.20 -4.50 -19.10
C ALA A 518 -10.47 -3.65 -18.95
N GLU A 519 -11.66 -4.25 -19.07
CA GLU A 519 -12.94 -3.57 -18.79
C GLU A 519 -13.00 -3.07 -17.36
N ASN A 520 -12.63 -3.91 -16.39
CA ASN A 520 -12.70 -3.52 -14.99
C ASN A 520 -11.80 -2.33 -14.63
N LEU A 521 -10.70 -2.16 -15.35
CA LEU A 521 -9.68 -1.15 -15.07
C LEU A 521 -9.88 0.14 -15.87
N PHE A 522 -10.26 0.02 -17.14
CA PHE A 522 -10.34 1.16 -18.06
C PHE A 522 -11.77 1.59 -18.38
N VAL A 523 -12.76 1.08 -17.64
CA VAL A 523 -14.10 1.67 -17.63
C VAL A 523 -14.02 3.12 -17.16
N GLN A 524 -14.66 4.01 -17.90
CA GLN A 524 -14.54 5.46 -17.69
C GLN A 524 -15.27 5.94 -16.44
N ASP A 525 -16.27 5.20 -15.96
CA ASP A 525 -16.96 5.50 -14.72
C ASP A 525 -16.14 4.95 -13.52
N PRO A 526 -15.61 5.81 -12.64
CA PRO A 526 -14.86 5.38 -11.47
C PRO A 526 -15.61 4.41 -10.57
N TYR A 527 -16.93 4.57 -10.40
CA TYR A 527 -17.73 3.68 -9.54
C TYR A 527 -17.82 2.25 -10.07
N LEU A 528 -17.54 2.04 -11.36
CA LEU A 528 -17.50 0.72 -11.98
C LEU A 528 -16.12 0.06 -11.87
N GLN A 529 -15.08 0.82 -11.54
CA GLN A 529 -13.72 0.32 -11.35
C GLN A 529 -13.63 -0.46 -10.03
N SER A 530 -12.90 -1.57 -10.03
CA SER A 530 -12.54 -2.28 -8.79
C SER A 530 -11.12 -1.92 -8.30
N GLY A 531 -10.38 -1.07 -9.02
CA GLY A 531 -8.95 -0.88 -8.77
C GLY A 531 -8.12 -2.11 -9.16
N GLY A 532 -6.85 -2.10 -8.79
CA GLY A 532 -5.80 -2.97 -9.36
C GLY A 532 -5.17 -2.42 -10.63
N ASP A 533 -4.26 -3.21 -11.21
CA ASP A 533 -3.65 -2.99 -12.52
C ASP A 533 -3.85 -4.22 -13.41
N MET A 534 -3.49 -4.17 -14.70
CA MET A 534 -3.66 -5.31 -15.60
C MET A 534 -2.93 -6.54 -15.06
N VAL A 535 -3.52 -7.72 -15.25
CA VAL A 535 -2.84 -8.98 -14.97
C VAL A 535 -1.50 -9.04 -15.71
N ARG A 536 -0.51 -9.54 -15.01
CA ARG A 536 0.86 -9.62 -15.48
C ARG A 536 1.03 -10.93 -16.24
N MET A 537 1.46 -10.84 -17.49
CA MET A 537 1.57 -12.00 -18.38
C MET A 537 3.02 -12.39 -18.58
N GLY A 538 3.30 -13.69 -18.53
CA GLY A 538 4.56 -14.29 -18.98
C GLY A 538 4.32 -15.26 -20.13
N GLY A 539 5.20 -15.27 -21.13
CA GLY A 539 5.03 -16.14 -22.30
C GLY A 539 4.12 -15.60 -23.38
N LEU A 540 3.47 -14.46 -23.14
CA LEU A 540 2.41 -13.91 -23.99
C LEU A 540 2.58 -12.40 -24.14
N ASP A 541 2.63 -11.94 -25.39
CA ASP A 541 2.56 -10.52 -25.74
C ASP A 541 1.17 -10.20 -26.31
N TYR A 542 0.67 -9.00 -26.03
CA TYR A 542 -0.60 -8.52 -26.58
C TYR A 542 -0.55 -7.01 -26.88
N THR A 543 -1.49 -6.55 -27.69
CA THR A 543 -1.79 -5.12 -27.87
C THR A 543 -3.03 -4.76 -27.08
N ILE A 544 -3.01 -3.62 -26.39
CA ILE A 544 -4.16 -3.05 -25.70
C ILE A 544 -4.46 -1.63 -26.19
N ASP A 545 -5.73 -1.36 -26.45
CA ASP A 545 -6.30 -0.02 -26.63
C ASP A 545 -7.19 0.29 -25.42
N PRO A 546 -6.66 0.93 -24.36
CA PRO A 546 -7.41 1.12 -23.12
C PRO A 546 -8.68 1.95 -23.28
N ALA A 547 -8.73 2.82 -24.30
CA ALA A 547 -9.86 3.69 -24.58
C ALA A 547 -10.94 3.03 -25.47
N ALA A 548 -10.68 1.83 -25.99
CA ALA A 548 -11.67 1.09 -26.77
C ALA A 548 -12.82 0.56 -25.91
N GLY A 549 -13.91 0.16 -26.56
CA GLY A 549 -15.09 -0.37 -25.90
C GLY A 549 -14.89 -1.78 -25.34
N LEU A 550 -15.89 -2.24 -24.58
CA LEU A 550 -15.96 -3.60 -24.04
C LEU A 550 -15.76 -4.65 -25.14
N GLY A 551 -14.77 -5.53 -24.95
CA GLY A 551 -14.48 -6.64 -25.86
C GLY A 551 -13.65 -6.25 -27.09
N GLU A 552 -13.20 -5.00 -27.18
CA GLU A 552 -12.40 -4.48 -28.30
C GLU A 552 -11.03 -3.93 -27.85
N ARG A 553 -10.64 -4.14 -26.59
CA ARG A 553 -9.40 -3.56 -26.04
C ARG A 553 -8.18 -4.39 -26.40
N ILE A 554 -8.29 -5.71 -26.45
CA ILE A 554 -7.18 -6.66 -26.58
C ILE A 554 -7.09 -7.18 -28.01
N SER A 555 -5.90 -7.10 -28.59
CA SER A 555 -5.64 -7.56 -29.96
C SER A 555 -4.20 -8.05 -30.14
N ASN A 556 -3.89 -8.65 -31.30
CA ASN A 556 -2.55 -9.12 -31.67
C ASN A 556 -1.88 -9.98 -30.58
N VAL A 557 -2.65 -10.89 -29.98
CA VAL A 557 -2.15 -11.78 -28.94
C VAL A 557 -1.27 -12.85 -29.56
N LYS A 558 -0.04 -12.99 -29.06
CA LYS A 558 0.98 -13.88 -29.58
C LYS A 558 1.83 -14.43 -28.44
N ASP A 559 2.44 -15.59 -28.66
CA ASP A 559 3.43 -16.10 -27.73
C ASP A 559 4.78 -15.36 -27.84
N ASP A 560 5.76 -15.80 -27.04
CA ASP A 560 7.11 -15.21 -27.04
C ASP A 560 7.87 -15.36 -28.36
N ASP A 561 7.58 -16.40 -29.16
CA ASP A 561 8.25 -16.64 -30.45
C ASP A 561 7.60 -15.86 -31.61
N GLY A 562 6.43 -15.29 -31.36
CA GLY A 562 5.66 -14.48 -32.28
C GLY A 562 4.51 -15.23 -32.95
N THR A 563 4.30 -16.50 -32.61
CA THR A 563 3.17 -17.29 -33.09
C THR A 563 1.87 -16.68 -32.57
N PRO A 564 0.91 -16.34 -33.46
CA PRO A 564 -0.40 -15.86 -33.04
C PRO A 564 -1.14 -16.89 -32.18
N LEU A 565 -1.86 -16.41 -31.17
CA LEU A 565 -2.71 -17.26 -30.34
C LEU A 565 -3.82 -17.89 -31.18
N ASP A 566 -3.95 -19.22 -31.15
CA ASP A 566 -5.06 -19.93 -31.79
C ASP A 566 -6.25 -19.97 -30.81
N PRO A 567 -7.41 -19.39 -31.14
CA PRO A 567 -8.55 -19.34 -30.23
C PRO A 567 -9.10 -20.73 -29.85
N ASN A 568 -8.87 -21.76 -30.67
CA ASN A 568 -9.41 -23.11 -30.44
C ASN A 568 -8.41 -24.06 -29.77
N LYS A 569 -7.10 -23.72 -29.77
CA LYS A 569 -6.07 -24.52 -29.12
C LYS A 569 -6.16 -24.35 -27.60
N SER A 570 -5.95 -25.44 -26.86
CA SER A 570 -5.76 -25.41 -25.40
C SER A 570 -4.31 -25.11 -25.06
N TYR A 571 -4.12 -24.26 -24.06
CA TYR A 571 -2.84 -23.86 -23.51
C TYR A 571 -2.84 -24.10 -22.01
N LYS A 572 -1.69 -24.52 -21.51
CA LYS A 572 -1.44 -24.69 -20.09
C LYS A 572 -1.05 -23.35 -19.49
N VAL A 573 -1.90 -22.79 -18.64
CA VAL A 573 -1.73 -21.49 -18.01
C VAL A 573 -1.52 -21.67 -16.51
N ALA A 574 -0.36 -21.26 -16.02
CA ALA A 574 -0.04 -21.25 -14.60
C ALA A 574 -0.38 -19.89 -13.96
N GLY A 575 -0.71 -19.88 -12.68
CA GLY A 575 -0.98 -18.64 -11.96
C GLY A 575 -0.93 -18.79 -10.44
N TRP A 576 -1.24 -17.71 -9.75
CA TRP A 576 -1.40 -17.64 -8.30
C TRP A 576 -2.41 -16.54 -7.94
N ALA A 577 -2.79 -16.44 -6.66
CA ALA A 577 -3.65 -15.36 -6.15
C ALA A 577 -5.02 -15.23 -6.86
N GLN A 578 -5.66 -16.36 -7.18
CA GLN A 578 -6.94 -16.36 -7.88
C GLN A 578 -8.12 -16.21 -6.91
N VAL A 579 -9.02 -15.27 -7.21
CA VAL A 579 -10.19 -14.92 -6.38
C VAL A 579 -11.28 -15.99 -6.41
N GLY A 580 -11.70 -16.42 -7.60
CA GLY A 580 -12.86 -17.31 -7.77
C GLY A 580 -12.59 -18.78 -7.42
N SER A 581 -11.33 -19.21 -7.47
CA SER A 581 -10.91 -20.54 -7.05
C SER A 581 -9.47 -20.47 -6.61
N ILE A 582 -9.19 -20.79 -5.35
CA ILE A 582 -7.82 -20.70 -4.85
C ILE A 582 -7.07 -22.00 -5.17
N GLY A 583 -5.83 -21.87 -5.63
CA GLY A 583 -4.97 -22.99 -5.98
C GLY A 583 -4.67 -23.95 -4.83
N ASN A 584 -4.07 -25.08 -5.19
CA ASN A 584 -3.60 -26.12 -4.27
C ASN A 584 -2.12 -26.49 -4.50
N GLY A 585 -1.43 -25.76 -5.37
CA GLY A 585 0.00 -25.91 -5.64
C GLY A 585 0.86 -25.30 -4.53
N ARG A 586 2.18 -25.35 -4.73
CA ARG A 586 3.15 -24.71 -3.84
C ARG A 586 2.90 -23.20 -3.75
N LEU A 587 3.33 -22.59 -2.66
CA LEU A 587 3.20 -21.17 -2.44
C LEU A 587 4.11 -20.37 -3.39
N MET A 588 3.61 -19.24 -3.88
CA MET A 588 4.30 -18.41 -4.88
C MET A 588 5.72 -18.01 -4.45
N TRP A 589 5.91 -17.64 -3.18
CA TRP A 589 7.24 -17.27 -2.67
C TRP A 589 8.22 -18.45 -2.63
N ASP A 590 7.76 -19.68 -2.41
CA ASP A 590 8.67 -20.84 -2.43
C ASP A 590 9.05 -21.19 -3.87
N VAL A 591 8.10 -21.11 -4.81
CA VAL A 591 8.34 -21.29 -6.25
C VAL A 591 9.33 -20.25 -6.78
N ALA A 592 9.09 -18.98 -6.48
CA ALA A 592 9.98 -17.89 -6.91
C ALA A 592 11.35 -17.93 -6.20
N ALA A 593 11.42 -18.33 -4.93
CA ALA A 593 12.70 -18.45 -4.23
C ALA A 593 13.59 -19.51 -4.89
N ASP A 594 13.03 -20.66 -5.26
CA ASP A 594 13.79 -21.71 -5.95
C ASP A 594 14.26 -21.28 -7.35
N TYR A 595 13.41 -20.56 -8.09
CA TYR A 595 13.80 -19.95 -9.36
C TYR A 595 14.98 -18.98 -9.17
N LEU A 596 14.91 -18.09 -8.17
CA LEU A 596 15.94 -17.10 -7.89
C LEU A 596 17.24 -17.74 -7.40
N ARG A 597 17.19 -18.77 -6.55
CA ARG A 597 18.39 -19.50 -6.06
C ARG A 597 19.18 -20.19 -7.17
N LYS A 598 18.52 -20.54 -8.29
CA LYS A 598 19.21 -21.08 -9.49
C LYS A 598 20.01 -19.99 -10.22
N GLN A 599 19.69 -18.72 -10.00
CA GLN A 599 20.38 -17.59 -10.61
C GLN A 599 21.55 -17.15 -9.72
N LYS A 600 22.71 -16.89 -10.33
CA LYS A 600 23.80 -16.20 -9.64
C LYS A 600 23.61 -14.68 -9.68
N HIS A 601 23.34 -14.18 -10.90
CA HIS A 601 23.01 -12.80 -11.22
C HIS A 601 21.75 -12.86 -12.10
N LEU A 602 20.60 -12.48 -11.54
CA LEU A 602 19.33 -12.45 -12.27
C LEU A 602 19.41 -11.38 -13.36
N ASN A 603 19.25 -11.81 -14.61
CA ASN A 603 19.14 -10.96 -15.78
C ASN A 603 17.88 -11.36 -16.56
N LEU A 604 16.88 -10.48 -16.61
CA LEU A 604 15.67 -10.74 -17.39
C LEU A 604 15.92 -10.29 -18.82
N THR A 605 16.10 -11.26 -19.70
CA THR A 605 16.35 -11.03 -21.14
C THR A 605 15.12 -10.56 -21.91
N LYS A 606 13.92 -10.83 -21.37
CA LYS A 606 12.63 -10.33 -21.89
C LYS A 606 11.73 -9.94 -20.72
N VAL A 607 11.05 -8.80 -20.89
CA VAL A 607 9.89 -8.40 -20.08
C VAL A 607 8.69 -8.23 -21.02
N ASN A 608 7.59 -8.95 -20.77
CA ASN A 608 6.41 -9.02 -21.64
C ASN A 608 5.53 -7.75 -21.57
N HIS A 609 6.11 -6.57 -21.81
CA HIS A 609 5.34 -5.32 -21.87
C HIS A 609 4.34 -5.35 -23.04
N PRO A 610 3.04 -5.08 -22.82
CA PRO A 610 2.09 -5.00 -23.91
C PRO A 610 2.43 -3.85 -24.88
N THR A 611 1.89 -3.93 -26.09
CA THR A 611 1.84 -2.76 -26.97
C THR A 611 0.62 -1.93 -26.59
N VAL A 612 0.78 -0.63 -26.31
CA VAL A 612 -0.34 0.22 -25.87
C VAL A 612 -0.68 1.22 -26.97
N LYS A 613 -1.95 1.27 -27.36
CA LYS A 613 -2.46 2.13 -28.44
C LYS A 613 -3.20 3.35 -27.88
N GLY A 614 -3.10 4.48 -28.58
CA GLY A 614 -3.99 5.63 -28.35
C GLY A 614 -3.68 6.46 -27.10
N VAL A 615 -2.62 6.13 -26.36
CA VAL A 615 -2.24 6.82 -25.10
C VAL A 615 -0.99 7.68 -25.22
N LYS A 616 -0.43 7.86 -26.42
CA LYS A 616 0.86 8.56 -26.62
C LYS A 616 0.90 9.97 -26.01
N ASN A 617 -0.24 10.66 -25.97
CA ASN A 617 -0.35 12.02 -25.42
C ASN A 617 -0.96 12.04 -24.01
N ASN A 618 -1.26 10.88 -23.43
CA ASN A 618 -1.79 10.79 -22.07
C ASN A 618 -0.66 11.16 -21.09
N PRO A 619 -0.86 12.12 -20.17
CA PRO A 619 0.19 12.53 -19.23
C PRO A 619 0.49 11.48 -18.16
N GLY A 620 -0.35 10.45 -18.06
CA GLY A 620 -0.19 9.26 -17.23
C GLY A 620 0.78 8.22 -17.78
N ILE A 621 1.56 8.51 -18.82
CA ILE A 621 2.58 7.58 -19.35
C ILE A 621 3.88 8.32 -19.70
N GLU A 622 5.00 7.80 -19.18
CA GLU A 622 6.34 8.30 -19.51
C GLU A 622 7.35 7.15 -19.54
N ASN A 623 8.35 7.22 -20.43
CA ASN A 623 9.42 6.22 -20.58
C ASN A 623 8.93 4.77 -20.55
N TYR A 624 7.82 4.50 -21.26
CA TYR A 624 7.27 3.16 -21.35
C TYR A 624 8.25 2.22 -22.06
N ALA A 625 8.59 1.11 -21.41
CA ALA A 625 9.56 0.14 -21.94
C ALA A 625 8.98 -0.73 -23.07
N GLY A 626 7.65 -0.85 -23.14
CA GLY A 626 6.97 -1.49 -24.26
C GLY A 626 6.79 -0.57 -25.47
N LYS A 627 5.97 -1.00 -26.43
CA LYS A 627 5.69 -0.24 -27.65
C LYS A 627 4.45 0.63 -27.48
N LEU A 628 4.51 1.88 -27.93
CA LEU A 628 3.35 2.76 -28.07
C LEU A 628 2.94 2.90 -29.53
N LEU A 629 1.63 2.82 -29.81
CA LEU A 629 1.02 2.99 -31.13
C LEU A 629 0.15 4.26 -31.21
#